data_AF-A0A6L2PNE2-F1
#
_entry.id   AF-A0A6L2PNE2-F1
#
_cell.length_a   1.000
_cell.length_b   1.000
_cell.length_c   1.000
_cell.angle_alpha   90.00
_cell.angle_beta   90.00
_cell.angle_gamma   90.00
#
_symmetry.space_group_name_H-M   'P 1'
#
loop_
_entity.id
_entity.type
_entity.pdbx_description
1 polymer ?
#
loop_
_entity_poly.entity_id
_entity_poly.type
_entity_poly.pdbx_seq_one_letter_code
_entity_poly.pdbx_strand_id
1 'polypeptide(L)'
;MFAARHWGPEPEDSVVTFSSSNASSSNRKASAMKGACAECVERTAEYRCHQCEVLYCGQCFTKVHKAARALSKHHKSPLDEAGQQPTFLQPVCEDHPLQNVEFFCKDCSRFVCSHCVICLHQGHRVITKKQRNEEVMVELDDAKDKATEVLKRMLHTQKKADELINASEEGEEDPHANKSSQVCRDVQKELACYIVICEEDSYAST
;
A
#
# COMPACT_ATOMS: atom_id res chain seq x y z
N MET A 1 59.61 -1.35 -25.13
CA MET A 1 59.21 -2.26 -26.22
C MET A 1 57.75 -2.66 -25.99
N PHE A 2 56.88 -2.21 -26.91
CA PHE A 2 55.58 -2.74 -27.38
C PHE A 2 54.56 -3.32 -26.37
N ALA A 3 53.26 -3.01 -26.39
CA ALA A 3 52.47 -2.17 -27.30
C ALA A 3 51.15 -1.73 -26.61
N ALA A 4 50.79 -0.47 -26.81
CA ALA A 4 49.49 0.11 -26.51
C ALA A 4 48.45 -0.40 -27.51
N ARG A 5 47.22 -0.64 -27.04
CA ARG A 5 46.07 -0.96 -27.89
C ARG A 5 45.54 0.34 -28.50
N HIS A 6 45.52 0.36 -29.82
CA HIS A 6 45.11 1.50 -30.62
C HIS A 6 43.59 1.44 -30.82
N TRP A 7 42.91 2.56 -30.58
CA TRP A 7 41.50 2.79 -30.95
C TRP A 7 41.50 3.74 -32.15
N GLY A 8 41.02 3.28 -33.29
CA GLY A 8 40.87 4.07 -34.53
C GLY A 8 39.48 3.83 -35.12
N PRO A 9 38.86 4.84 -35.78
CA PRO A 9 37.44 4.81 -36.15
C PRO A 9 37.16 4.42 -37.62
N GLU A 10 35.92 3.97 -37.86
CA GLU A 10 35.11 4.03 -39.12
C GLU A 10 35.52 3.08 -40.28
N PRO A 11 34.61 2.57 -41.15
CA PRO A 11 33.54 3.33 -41.80
C PRO A 11 32.14 2.69 -41.94
N GLU A 12 31.20 3.59 -42.14
CA GLU A 12 29.88 3.45 -42.78
C GLU A 12 29.94 2.79 -44.18
N ASP A 13 29.02 1.88 -44.46
CA ASP A 13 28.11 1.94 -45.62
C ASP A 13 27.39 0.61 -45.85
N SER A 14 26.09 0.74 -46.13
CA SER A 14 25.36 0.08 -47.22
C SER A 14 23.98 -0.46 -46.80
N VAL A 15 23.01 0.28 -47.31
CA VAL A 15 21.58 0.07 -47.24
C VAL A 15 21.23 -1.11 -48.14
N VAL A 16 20.58 -2.15 -47.58
CA VAL A 16 19.90 -3.17 -48.38
C VAL A 16 18.42 -3.20 -48.01
N THR A 17 17.62 -2.66 -48.93
CA THR A 17 16.16 -2.73 -48.93
C THR A 17 15.70 -4.13 -49.31
N PHE A 18 14.96 -4.82 -48.44
CA PHE A 18 14.18 -5.99 -48.81
C PHE A 18 12.70 -5.73 -48.52
N SER A 19 11.96 -5.41 -49.58
CA SER A 19 10.51 -5.33 -49.57
C SER A 19 9.93 -6.74 -49.56
N SER A 20 9.18 -7.08 -48.51
CA SER A 20 8.23 -8.18 -48.55
C SER A 20 6.96 -7.78 -47.83
N SER A 21 5.97 -7.44 -48.64
CA SER A 21 4.57 -7.32 -48.25
C SER A 21 3.96 -8.72 -48.15
N ASN A 22 3.44 -9.11 -46.98
CA ASN A 22 1.99 -9.36 -46.85
C ASN A 22 1.57 -9.68 -45.40
N ALA A 23 0.61 -8.86 -44.97
CA ALA A 23 -0.59 -9.16 -44.17
C ALA A 23 -0.53 -10.26 -43.10
N SER A 24 -0.77 -9.88 -41.84
CA SER A 24 -2.07 -10.06 -41.15
C SER A 24 -1.90 -10.01 -39.63
N SER A 25 -2.30 -8.90 -38.99
CA SER A 25 -3.08 -8.88 -37.73
C SER A 25 -2.92 -7.56 -36.97
N SER A 26 -4.06 -6.87 -36.83
CA SER A 26 -4.40 -5.92 -35.76
C SER A 26 -3.29 -4.97 -35.31
N ASN A 27 -2.92 -4.06 -36.20
CA ASN A 27 -2.19 -2.85 -35.84
C ASN A 27 -3.15 -1.85 -35.16
N ARG A 28 -3.40 -2.03 -33.85
CA ARG A 28 -3.82 -0.91 -33.02
C ARG A 28 -2.57 -0.16 -32.60
N LYS A 29 -2.15 0.78 -33.46
CA LYS A 29 -1.25 1.87 -33.07
C LYS A 29 -1.96 2.70 -31.99
N ALA A 30 -1.87 2.27 -30.75
CA ALA A 30 -2.15 3.12 -29.61
C ALA A 30 -0.94 4.04 -29.45
N SER A 31 -1.00 5.21 -30.08
CA SER A 31 -0.20 6.34 -29.62
C SER A 31 -0.67 6.62 -28.19
N ALA A 32 0.04 6.06 -27.21
CA ALA A 32 -0.31 6.17 -25.82
C ALA A 32 -0.16 7.63 -25.39
N MET A 33 -1.28 8.35 -25.33
CA MET A 33 -1.36 9.61 -24.61
C MET A 33 -0.95 9.30 -23.17
N LYS A 34 0.18 9.87 -22.72
CA LYS A 34 0.78 9.55 -21.41
C LYS A 34 -0.29 9.71 -20.33
N GLY A 35 -0.56 8.63 -19.58
CA GLY A 35 -1.53 8.63 -18.50
C GLY A 35 -2.98 8.29 -18.89
N ALA A 36 -3.30 7.93 -20.14
CA ALA A 36 -4.66 7.48 -20.50
C ALA A 36 -4.88 5.98 -20.18
N CYS A 37 -6.15 5.62 -19.93
CA CYS A 37 -6.58 4.24 -19.74
C CYS A 37 -6.38 3.43 -21.03
N ALA A 38 -5.69 2.29 -20.96
CA ALA A 38 -5.41 1.46 -22.13
C ALA A 38 -6.63 0.77 -22.74
N GLU A 39 -7.70 0.57 -21.95
CA GLU A 39 -8.90 -0.16 -22.39
C GLU A 39 -9.88 0.76 -23.14
N CYS A 40 -10.22 1.91 -22.54
CA CYS A 40 -11.21 2.82 -23.11
C CYS A 40 -10.59 4.02 -23.83
N VAL A 41 -9.34 4.39 -23.52
CA VAL A 41 -8.61 5.57 -24.06
C VAL A 41 -9.27 6.93 -23.76
N GLU A 42 -10.55 6.96 -23.40
CA GLU A 42 -11.34 8.17 -23.11
C GLU A 42 -11.04 8.83 -21.76
N ARG A 43 -10.52 8.07 -20.79
CA ARG A 43 -10.31 8.53 -19.41
C ARG A 43 -8.86 8.43 -19.01
N THR A 44 -8.43 9.33 -18.14
CA THR A 44 -7.16 9.24 -17.44
C THR A 44 -7.12 7.93 -16.64
N ALA A 45 -5.98 7.25 -16.72
CA ALA A 45 -5.72 6.10 -15.88
C ALA A 45 -5.51 6.56 -14.44
N GLU A 46 -6.14 5.84 -13.53
CA GLU A 46 -6.01 6.07 -12.08
C GLU A 46 -5.08 5.03 -11.46
N TYR A 47 -4.90 3.89 -12.13
CA TYR A 47 -4.21 2.73 -11.59
C TYR A 47 -3.28 2.09 -12.61
N ARG A 48 -2.14 1.59 -12.14
CA ARG A 48 -1.30 0.63 -12.86
C ARG A 48 -1.47 -0.77 -12.27
N CYS A 49 -1.78 -1.75 -13.11
CA CYS A 49 -1.72 -3.15 -12.73
C CYS A 49 -0.26 -3.63 -12.78
N HIS A 50 0.23 -4.27 -11.72
CA HIS A 50 1.63 -4.74 -11.69
C HIS A 50 1.86 -5.97 -12.57
N GLN A 51 0.89 -6.88 -12.63
CA GLN A 51 1.01 -8.14 -13.37
C GLN A 51 0.74 -7.95 -14.87
N CYS A 52 -0.17 -7.03 -15.23
CA CYS A 52 -0.44 -6.71 -16.63
C CYS A 52 0.50 -5.63 -17.17
N GLU A 53 1.20 -4.90 -16.29
CA GLU A 53 2.02 -3.73 -16.60
C GLU A 53 1.30 -2.61 -17.38
N VAL A 54 -0.03 -2.58 -17.28
CA VAL A 54 -0.92 -1.69 -18.06
C VAL A 54 -1.65 -0.71 -17.14
N LEU A 55 -1.96 0.48 -17.68
CA LEU A 55 -2.69 1.55 -17.00
C LEU A 55 -4.20 1.48 -17.29
N TYR A 56 -5.01 1.65 -16.24
CA TYR A 56 -6.47 1.59 -16.32
C TYR A 56 -7.12 2.72 -15.51
N CYS A 57 -8.26 3.22 -15.98
CA CYS A 57 -9.20 3.94 -15.11
C CYS A 57 -9.90 2.94 -14.16
N GLY A 58 -10.50 3.43 -13.07
CA GLY A 58 -11.10 2.59 -12.03
C GLY A 58 -12.18 1.64 -12.54
N GLN A 59 -13.02 2.08 -13.48
CA GLN A 59 -14.07 1.24 -14.05
C GLN A 59 -13.51 0.15 -14.96
N CYS A 60 -12.58 0.49 -15.87
CA CYS A 60 -11.98 -0.51 -16.76
C CYS A 60 -11.14 -1.52 -15.97
N PHE A 61 -10.42 -1.07 -14.93
CA PHE A 61 -9.69 -1.98 -14.04
C PHE A 61 -10.65 -3.00 -13.43
N THR A 62 -11.77 -2.53 -12.87
CA THR A 62 -12.78 -3.38 -12.24
C THR A 62 -13.40 -4.36 -13.23
N LYS A 63 -13.76 -3.90 -14.43
CA LYS A 63 -14.33 -4.76 -15.47
C LYS A 63 -13.37 -5.89 -15.87
N VAL A 64 -12.10 -5.58 -16.11
CA VAL A 64 -11.10 -6.56 -16.55
C VAL A 64 -10.69 -7.49 -15.41
N HIS A 65 -10.43 -6.95 -14.22
CA HIS A 65 -9.85 -7.72 -13.12
C HIS A 65 -10.89 -8.39 -12.22
N LYS A 66 -12.16 -7.95 -12.20
CA LYS A 66 -13.22 -8.70 -11.50
C LYS A 66 -13.92 -9.74 -12.38
N ALA A 67 -13.84 -9.63 -13.70
CA ALA A 67 -14.51 -10.58 -14.60
C ALA A 67 -13.90 -11.99 -14.56
N ALA A 68 -12.57 -12.10 -14.44
CA ALA A 68 -11.87 -13.38 -14.41
C ALA A 68 -11.21 -13.63 -13.05
N ARG A 69 -11.44 -14.81 -12.47
CA ARG A 69 -10.82 -15.24 -11.20
C ARG A 69 -9.29 -15.22 -11.23
N ALA A 70 -8.70 -15.41 -12.41
CA ALA A 70 -7.25 -15.32 -12.60
C ALA A 70 -6.72 -13.89 -12.40
N LEU A 71 -7.47 -12.89 -12.86
CA LEU A 71 -7.06 -11.48 -12.85
C LEU A 71 -7.45 -10.77 -11.55
N SER A 72 -8.39 -11.32 -10.77
CA SER A 72 -8.87 -10.70 -9.53
C SER A 72 -7.84 -10.62 -8.42
N LYS A 73 -6.75 -11.39 -8.53
CA LYS A 73 -5.62 -11.36 -7.60
C LYS A 73 -4.52 -10.38 -8.00
N HIS A 74 -4.66 -9.68 -9.13
CA HIS A 74 -3.66 -8.71 -9.54
C HIS A 74 -3.66 -7.50 -8.61
N HIS A 75 -2.47 -6.99 -8.34
CA HIS A 75 -2.26 -5.82 -7.50
C HIS A 75 -2.29 -4.56 -8.35
N LYS A 76 -2.83 -3.48 -7.79
CA LYS A 76 -2.85 -2.16 -8.43
C LYS A 76 -2.14 -1.13 -7.56
N SER A 77 -1.44 -0.20 -8.20
CA SER A 77 -0.90 1.00 -7.58
C SER A 77 -1.59 2.24 -8.14
N PRO A 78 -1.91 3.24 -7.32
CA PRO A 78 -2.46 4.51 -7.81
C PRO A 78 -1.42 5.27 -8.64
N LEU A 79 -1.91 6.10 -9.55
CA LEU A 79 -1.13 7.07 -10.33
C LEU A 79 -1.35 8.48 -9.78
N ASP A 80 -0.38 9.36 -9.98
CA ASP A 80 -0.52 10.80 -9.75
C ASP A 80 -1.35 11.49 -10.86
N GLU A 81 -1.62 12.79 -10.71
CA GLU A 81 -2.38 13.58 -11.69
C GLU A 81 -1.71 13.62 -13.09
N ALA A 82 -0.41 13.37 -13.16
CA ALA A 82 0.35 13.27 -14.41
C ALA A 82 0.31 11.87 -15.03
N GLY A 83 -0.46 10.93 -14.44
CA GLY A 83 -0.57 9.55 -14.91
C GLY A 83 0.70 8.74 -14.72
N GLN A 84 1.59 9.19 -13.84
CA GLN A 84 2.82 8.50 -13.47
C GLN A 84 2.60 7.79 -12.13
N GLN A 85 3.31 6.69 -11.90
CA GLN A 85 3.34 6.19 -10.53
C GLN A 85 3.99 7.27 -9.67
N PRO A 86 3.44 7.59 -8.48
CA PRO A 86 4.09 8.51 -7.58
C PRO A 86 5.52 8.00 -7.37
N THR A 87 6.47 8.79 -7.86
CA THR A 87 7.88 8.51 -7.59
C THR A 87 8.00 8.62 -6.09
N PHE A 88 8.20 7.49 -5.41
CA PHE A 88 8.47 7.49 -3.98
C PHE A 88 9.64 8.45 -3.78
N LEU A 89 9.37 9.62 -3.19
CA LEU A 89 10.39 10.60 -2.85
C LEU A 89 11.44 9.83 -2.05
N GLN A 90 12.60 9.59 -2.67
CA GLN A 90 13.66 8.90 -1.95
C GLN A 90 14.04 9.81 -0.79
N PRO A 91 14.01 9.30 0.46
CA PRO A 91 14.36 10.12 1.60
C PRO A 91 15.80 10.61 1.43
N VAL A 92 15.98 11.92 1.55
CA VAL A 92 17.29 12.57 1.51
C VAL A 92 17.87 12.62 2.92
N CYS A 93 19.20 12.65 3.01
CA CYS A 93 19.89 12.75 4.28
C CYS A 93 19.78 14.17 4.85
N GLU A 94 19.46 14.27 6.14
CA GLU A 94 19.36 15.55 6.87
C GLU A 94 20.70 16.31 6.88
N ASP A 95 21.80 15.59 7.07
CA ASP A 95 23.14 16.16 7.13
C ASP A 95 23.75 16.39 5.72
N HIS A 96 23.21 15.70 4.69
CA HIS A 96 23.68 15.77 3.31
C HIS A 96 22.48 15.83 2.32
N PRO A 97 21.89 17.01 2.10
CA PRO A 97 20.62 17.15 1.37
C PRO A 97 20.63 16.67 -0.10
N LEU A 98 21.82 16.55 -0.70
CA LEU A 98 22.00 16.05 -2.07
C LEU A 98 22.20 14.53 -2.14
N GLN A 99 22.13 13.83 -1.00
CA GLN A 99 22.41 12.40 -0.92
C GLN A 99 21.19 11.65 -0.39
N ASN A 100 20.90 10.53 -1.03
CA ASN A 100 19.83 9.63 -0.59
C ASN A 100 20.28 8.86 0.66
N VAL A 101 19.32 8.54 1.54
CA VAL A 101 19.59 7.60 2.63
C VAL A 101 19.51 6.16 2.12
N GLU A 102 20.62 5.44 2.28
CA GLU A 102 20.80 4.07 1.78
C GLU A 102 21.10 3.09 2.91
N PHE A 103 21.47 3.59 4.08
CA PHE A 103 21.93 2.82 5.21
C PHE A 103 21.17 3.18 6.49
N PHE A 104 21.23 2.29 7.47
CA PHE A 104 20.71 2.48 8.81
C PHE A 104 21.80 2.19 9.83
N CYS A 105 22.11 3.17 10.66
CA CYS A 105 23.08 3.03 11.74
C CYS A 105 22.37 2.44 12.98
N LYS A 106 22.72 1.22 13.40
CA LYS A 106 22.09 0.56 14.55
C LYS A 106 22.43 1.24 15.88
N ASP A 107 23.64 1.78 16.02
CA ASP A 107 24.05 2.42 17.28
C ASP A 107 23.38 3.79 17.50
N CYS A 108 23.04 4.49 16.42
CA CYS A 108 22.36 5.80 16.48
C CYS A 108 20.87 5.72 16.16
N SER A 109 20.36 4.54 15.81
CA SER A 109 18.97 4.28 15.43
C SER A 109 18.41 5.25 14.37
N ARG A 110 19.21 5.62 13.36
CA ARG A 110 18.80 6.55 12.28
C ARG A 110 19.26 6.12 10.90
N PHE A 111 18.51 6.55 9.88
CA PHE A 111 18.89 6.39 8.47
C PHE A 111 19.96 7.40 8.07
N VAL A 112 20.96 6.94 7.32
CA VAL A 112 22.15 7.72 6.96
C VAL A 112 22.54 7.47 5.49
N CYS A 113 23.20 8.44 4.86
CA CYS A 113 23.80 8.28 3.54
C CYS A 113 25.24 7.72 3.63
N SER A 114 25.84 7.41 2.49
CA SER A 114 27.23 6.94 2.38
C SER A 114 28.25 7.89 3.02
N HIS A 115 28.09 9.21 2.83
CA HIS A 115 28.97 10.22 3.44
C HIS A 115 28.91 10.21 4.97
N CYS A 116 27.72 10.10 5.55
CA CYS A 116 27.54 9.98 7.00
C CYS A 116 28.27 8.74 7.56
N VAL A 117 28.25 7.61 6.84
CA VAL A 117 28.95 6.38 7.28
C VAL A 117 30.46 6.60 7.39
N ILE A 118 31.04 7.37 6.45
CA ILE A 118 32.49 7.60 6.41
C ILE A 118 32.90 8.68 7.41
N CYS A 119 32.13 9.76 7.55
CA CYS A 119 32.54 10.95 8.29
C CYS A 119 32.02 11.02 9.74
N LEU A 120 30.81 10.53 10.00
CA LEU A 120 30.10 10.74 11.28
C LEU A 120 29.83 9.44 12.04
N HIS A 121 29.68 8.32 11.32
CA HIS A 121 29.35 7.00 11.89
C HIS A 121 30.47 5.99 11.65
N GLN A 122 31.72 6.48 11.61
CA GLN A 122 32.87 5.61 11.42
C GLN A 122 33.01 4.66 12.61
N GLY A 123 33.07 3.35 12.33
CA GLY A 123 33.15 2.31 13.35
C GLY A 123 31.82 1.94 13.99
N HIS A 124 30.70 2.60 13.63
CA HIS A 124 29.37 2.15 14.04
C HIS A 124 28.91 0.95 13.21
N ARG A 125 27.98 0.18 13.79
CA ARG A 125 27.30 -0.92 13.13
C ARG A 125 26.23 -0.37 12.20
N VAL A 126 26.56 -0.35 10.92
CA VAL A 126 25.68 0.12 9.85
C VAL A 126 25.20 -1.06 9.02
N ILE A 127 23.91 -1.09 8.70
CA ILE A 127 23.30 -2.04 7.77
C ILE A 127 22.62 -1.31 6.62
N THR A 128 22.26 -2.04 5.57
CA THR A 128 21.54 -1.44 4.43
C THR A 128 20.08 -1.13 4.79
N LYS A 129 19.49 -0.14 4.12
CA LYS A 129 18.06 0.18 4.24
C LYS A 129 17.18 -1.04 3.96
N LYS A 130 17.54 -1.84 2.95
CA LYS A 130 16.83 -3.08 2.61
C LYS A 130 16.81 -4.05 3.79
N GLN A 131 17.96 -4.28 4.41
CA GLN A 131 18.06 -5.19 5.55
C GLN A 131 17.24 -4.68 6.74
N ARG A 132 17.28 -3.37 7.06
CA ARG A 132 16.46 -2.84 8.16
C ARG A 132 14.96 -2.97 7.86
N ASN A 133 14.55 -2.75 6.62
CA ASN A 133 13.16 -2.95 6.22
C ASN A 133 12.72 -4.40 6.40
N GLU A 134 13.56 -5.37 6.03
CA GLU A 134 13.27 -6.80 6.25
C GLU A 134 13.14 -7.11 7.76
N GLU A 135 14.05 -6.62 8.60
CA GLU A 135 13.98 -6.77 10.05
C GLU A 135 12.67 -6.18 10.62
N VAL A 136 12.31 -4.96 10.21
CA VAL A 136 11.08 -4.28 10.68
C VAL A 136 9.81 -4.97 10.19
N MET A 137 9.81 -5.54 8.98
CA MET A 137 8.66 -6.28 8.47
C MET A 137 8.39 -7.54 9.29
N VAL A 138 9.44 -8.25 9.71
CA VAL A 138 9.30 -9.40 10.61
C VAL A 138 8.75 -8.97 11.97
N GLU A 139 9.29 -7.90 12.56
CA GLU A 139 8.80 -7.34 13.83
C GLU A 139 7.30 -6.94 13.73
N LEU A 140 6.89 -6.39 12.59
CA LEU A 140 5.51 -5.99 12.30
C LEU A 140 4.56 -7.19 12.20
N ASP A 141 4.95 -8.25 11.48
CA ASP A 141 4.14 -9.45 11.34
C ASP A 141 3.92 -10.14 12.70
N ASP A 142 4.97 -10.24 13.53
CA ASP A 142 4.86 -10.77 14.90
C ASP A 142 3.90 -9.93 15.76
N ALA A 143 3.99 -8.60 15.67
CA ALA A 143 3.12 -7.69 16.41
C ALA A 143 1.66 -7.82 15.94
N LYS A 144 1.46 -7.94 14.63
CA LYS A 144 0.15 -8.17 14.02
C LYS A 144 -0.47 -9.48 14.49
N ASP A 145 0.29 -10.57 14.48
CA ASP A 145 -0.21 -11.87 14.92
C ASP A 145 -0.66 -11.82 16.38
N LYS A 146 0.16 -11.23 17.26
CA LYS A 146 -0.22 -10.99 18.67
C LYS A 146 -1.49 -10.16 18.79
N ALA A 147 -1.60 -9.06 18.04
CA ALA A 147 -2.80 -8.21 18.05
C ALA A 147 -4.04 -8.98 17.59
N THR A 148 -3.93 -9.81 16.54
CA THR A 148 -5.06 -10.63 16.08
C THR A 148 -5.48 -11.68 17.10
N GLU A 149 -4.55 -12.29 17.82
CA GLU A 149 -4.87 -13.26 18.89
C GLU A 149 -5.58 -12.59 20.08
N VAL A 150 -5.12 -11.40 20.48
CA VAL A 150 -5.80 -10.60 21.51
C VAL A 150 -7.22 -10.24 21.07
N LEU A 151 -7.38 -9.78 19.82
CA LEU A 151 -8.69 -9.43 19.27
C LEU A 151 -9.65 -10.64 19.27
N LYS A 152 -9.20 -11.81 18.83
CA LYS A 152 -10.02 -13.04 18.86
C LYS A 152 -10.48 -13.38 20.28
N ARG A 153 -9.58 -13.28 21.26
CA ARG A 153 -9.93 -13.53 22.68
C ARG A 153 -10.96 -12.52 23.18
N MET A 154 -10.78 -11.24 22.84
CA MET A 154 -11.71 -10.18 23.22
C MET A 154 -13.10 -10.41 22.64
N LEU A 155 -13.20 -10.75 21.35
CA LEU A 155 -14.46 -11.07 20.68
C LEU A 155 -15.15 -12.31 21.28
N HIS A 156 -14.37 -13.34 21.65
CA HIS A 156 -14.91 -14.53 22.32
C HIS A 156 -15.46 -14.21 23.71
N THR A 157 -14.74 -13.40 24.49
CA THR A 157 -15.20 -12.94 25.80
C THR A 157 -16.43 -12.06 25.67
N GLN A 158 -16.48 -11.16 24.68
CA GLN A 158 -17.64 -10.32 24.39
C GLN A 158 -18.87 -11.19 24.10
N LYS A 159 -18.76 -12.16 23.19
CA LYS A 159 -19.87 -13.06 22.86
C LYS A 159 -20.38 -13.84 24.08
N LYS A 160 -19.46 -14.34 24.91
CA LYS A 160 -19.84 -15.03 26.16
C LYS A 160 -20.51 -14.10 27.16
N ALA A 161 -20.05 -12.86 27.27
CA ALA A 161 -20.68 -11.87 28.14
C ALA A 161 -22.10 -11.55 27.65
N ASP A 162 -22.30 -11.38 26.34
CA ASP A 162 -23.62 -11.17 25.73
C ASP A 162 -24.56 -12.36 25.99
N GLU A 163 -24.06 -13.59 25.83
CA GLU A 163 -24.81 -14.82 26.14
C GLU A 163 -25.25 -14.89 27.61
N LEU A 164 -24.39 -14.50 28.55
CA LEU A 164 -24.71 -14.46 29.98
C LEU A 164 -25.71 -13.36 30.34
N ILE A 165 -25.59 -12.18 29.71
CA ILE A 165 -26.55 -11.08 29.88
C ILE A 165 -27.93 -11.52 29.41
N ASN A 166 -28.03 -12.10 28.21
CA ASN A 166 -29.31 -12.55 27.66
C ASN A 166 -29.93 -13.71 28.47
N ALA A 167 -29.12 -14.65 28.96
CA ALA A 167 -29.61 -15.77 29.78
C ALA A 167 -30.17 -15.32 31.14
N SER A 168 -29.74 -14.17 31.66
CA SER A 168 -30.26 -13.58 32.91
C SER A 168 -31.59 -12.83 32.73
N GLU A 169 -32.05 -12.61 31.50
CA GLU A 169 -33.33 -11.95 31.19
C GLU A 169 -34.49 -12.95 31.01
N GLU A 170 -34.22 -14.24 30.79
CA GLU A 170 -35.25 -15.28 30.55
C GLU A 170 -35.74 -16.00 31.83
N GLY A 171 -35.26 -15.61 33.01
CA GLY A 171 -35.56 -16.31 34.26
C GLY A 171 -35.71 -15.40 35.47
N GLU A 172 -36.71 -14.51 35.47
CA GLU A 172 -37.44 -14.02 36.67
C GLU A 172 -38.46 -12.94 36.24
N GLU A 173 -39.67 -13.37 35.88
CA GLU A 173 -40.86 -12.52 36.08
C GLU A 173 -41.20 -12.53 37.59
N ASP A 174 -40.34 -11.93 38.42
CA ASP A 174 -40.65 -11.66 39.82
C ASP A 174 -40.96 -10.16 40.00
N PRO A 175 -42.18 -9.75 40.42
CA PRO A 175 -42.63 -8.36 40.37
C PRO A 175 -41.87 -7.35 41.26
N HIS A 176 -40.85 -7.77 42.00
CA HIS A 176 -40.25 -6.96 43.06
C HIS A 176 -38.76 -6.56 42.89
N ALA A 177 -38.10 -6.95 41.80
CA ALA A 177 -36.68 -6.63 41.55
C ALA A 177 -36.45 -5.41 40.62
N ASN A 178 -37.44 -4.52 40.50
CA ASN A 178 -37.43 -3.39 39.56
C ASN A 178 -36.64 -2.17 40.06
N LYS A 179 -35.31 -2.29 40.23
CA LYS A 179 -34.40 -1.13 40.36
C LYS A 179 -33.07 -1.31 39.63
N SER A 180 -32.47 -2.50 39.63
CA SER A 180 -31.20 -2.78 38.93
C SER A 180 -31.38 -2.86 37.40
N SER A 181 -32.48 -3.45 36.95
CA SER A 181 -32.84 -3.57 35.52
C SER A 181 -33.26 -2.22 34.90
N GLN A 182 -33.69 -1.24 35.71
CA GLN A 182 -33.93 0.13 35.27
C GLN A 182 -32.60 0.86 35.02
N VAL A 183 -31.63 0.69 35.92
CA VAL A 183 -30.29 1.32 35.78
C VAL A 183 -29.55 0.79 34.55
N CYS A 184 -29.59 -0.51 34.24
CA CYS A 184 -28.97 -1.04 33.02
C CYS A 184 -29.63 -0.50 31.74
N ARG A 185 -30.96 -0.38 31.72
CA ARG A 185 -31.71 0.19 30.58
C ARG A 185 -31.48 1.70 30.42
N ASP A 186 -31.34 2.43 31.52
CA ASP A 186 -31.05 3.87 31.51
C ASP A 186 -29.60 4.12 31.01
N VAL A 187 -28.63 3.30 31.44
CA VAL A 187 -27.25 3.37 30.94
C VAL A 187 -27.16 2.99 29.45
N GLN A 188 -27.91 1.99 28.99
CA GLN A 188 -27.98 1.66 27.56
C GLN A 188 -28.64 2.76 26.72
N LYS A 189 -29.66 3.45 27.25
CA LYS A 189 -30.26 4.62 26.58
C LYS A 189 -29.32 5.82 26.51
N GLU A 190 -28.57 6.08 27.58
CA GLU A 190 -27.56 7.14 27.62
C GLU A 190 -26.41 6.85 26.63
N LEU A 191 -25.93 5.60 26.54
CA LEU A 191 -24.93 5.20 25.53
C LEU A 191 -25.46 5.32 24.09
N ALA A 192 -26.71 4.91 23.85
CA ALA A 192 -27.33 5.04 22.54
C ALA A 192 -27.51 6.51 22.13
N CYS A 193 -27.83 7.40 23.07
CA CYS A 193 -27.91 8.83 22.82
C CYS A 193 -26.53 9.44 22.51
N TYR A 194 -25.48 9.04 23.24
CA TYR A 194 -24.11 9.49 22.97
C TYR A 194 -23.59 9.06 21.59
N ILE A 195 -23.92 7.85 21.15
CA ILE A 195 -23.55 7.35 19.81
C ILE A 195 -24.23 8.15 18.69
N VAL A 196 -25.51 8.53 18.86
CA VAL A 196 -26.25 9.34 17.87
C VAL A 196 -25.72 10.78 17.80
N ILE A 197 -25.29 11.36 18.92
CA ILE A 197 -24.73 12.73 18.94
C ILE A 197 -23.37 12.79 18.23
N CYS A 198 -22.54 11.74 18.31
CA CYS A 198 -21.25 11.70 17.62
C CYS A 198 -21.36 11.51 16.09
N GLU A 199 -22.46 10.98 15.57
CA GLU A 199 -22.68 10.86 14.13
C GLU A 199 -23.09 12.19 13.48
N GLU A 200 -23.76 13.09 14.19
CA GLU A 200 -24.16 14.40 13.65
C GLU A 200 -22.97 15.38 13.55
N ASP A 201 -22.00 15.31 14.46
CA ASP A 201 -20.79 16.15 14.43
C ASP A 201 -19.79 15.75 13.30
N SER A 202 -19.88 14.52 12.80
CA SER A 202 -19.07 14.06 11.65
C SER A 202 -19.58 14.60 10.30
N TYR A 203 -20.81 15.11 10.21
CA TYR A 203 -21.40 15.65 8.99
C TYR A 203 -21.39 17.18 8.92
N ALA A 204 -20.95 17.88 9.98
CA ALA A 204 -20.90 19.35 10.03
C ALA A 204 -19.54 19.96 9.62
N SER A 205 -18.57 19.17 9.13
CA SER A 205 -17.23 19.64 8.73
C SER A 205 -16.86 19.41 7.25
N THR A 206 -17.85 19.27 6.36
CA THR A 206 -17.67 19.37 4.90
C THR A 206 -18.54 20.47 4.34
#